data_AF-A0A8T5FAU0-F1
#
_entry.id   AF-A0A8T5FAU0-F1
#
_cell.length_a   1.000
_cell.length_b   1.000
_cell.length_c   1.000
_cell.angle_alpha   90.00
_cell.angle_beta   90.00
_cell.angle_gamma   90.00
#
_symmetry.space_group_name_H-M   'P 1'
#
loop_
_entity.id
_entity.type
_entity.pdbx_description
1 polymer ?
#
loop_
_entity_poly.entity_id
_entity_poly.type
_entity_poly.pdbx_seq_one_letter_code
_entity_poly.pdbx_strand_id
1 'polypeptide(L)'
;MSNKKYDGPENTPVIKFVDVLFDREKYKIGQDELNKSLSQGYRIQREYQTAAGVVYSLTLGMTVSEEIIGQKTIEEYCESSNLGGAQ
;
A
#
# COMPACT_ATOMS: atom_id res chain seq x y z
N MET A 1 9.64 -27.12 28.46
CA MET A 1 10.34 -26.83 27.18
C MET A 1 9.95 -25.42 26.75
N SER A 2 10.79 -24.42 27.03
CA SER A 2 10.57 -23.04 26.56
C SER A 2 11.02 -22.93 25.11
N ASN A 3 10.09 -22.70 24.20
CA ASN A 3 10.40 -22.38 22.82
C ASN A 3 10.90 -20.92 22.77
N LYS A 4 12.21 -20.74 22.55
CA LYS A 4 12.81 -19.45 22.17
C LYS A 4 12.02 -18.85 21.00
N LYS A 5 11.52 -17.62 21.13
CA LYS A 5 11.02 -16.84 19.99
C LYS A 5 11.70 -15.47 19.97
N TYR A 6 12.73 -15.41 19.11
CA TYR A 6 13.47 -14.28 18.53
C TYR A 6 13.25 -12.87 19.10
N ASP A 7 14.30 -12.41 19.80
CA ASP A 7 14.66 -11.01 20.09
C ASP A 7 15.22 -10.35 18.81
N GLY A 8 14.37 -10.04 17.84
CA GLY A 8 14.74 -9.14 16.73
C GLY A 8 14.66 -7.68 17.17
N PRO A 9 15.39 -6.72 16.56
CA PRO A 9 15.26 -5.32 16.94
C PRO A 9 13.79 -4.91 16.77
N GLU A 10 13.20 -4.31 17.82
CA GLU A 10 11.77 -3.95 17.97
C GLU A 10 11.17 -3.13 16.82
N ASN A 11 11.97 -2.75 15.80
CA ASN A 11 11.57 -1.91 14.68
C ASN A 11 12.17 -2.41 13.36
N THR A 12 12.07 -3.70 13.04
CA THR A 12 12.40 -4.16 11.68
C THR A 12 11.22 -3.86 10.77
N PRO A 13 11.35 -2.98 9.77
CA PRO A 13 10.26 -2.67 8.86
C PRO A 13 9.87 -3.93 8.07
N VAL A 14 8.58 -4.27 8.08
CA VAL A 14 8.06 -5.34 7.23
C VAL A 14 7.82 -4.77 5.85
N ILE A 15 8.53 -5.28 4.85
CA ILE A 15 8.39 -4.88 3.45
C ILE A 15 7.53 -5.89 2.71
N LYS A 16 6.53 -5.41 1.94
CA LYS A 16 5.69 -6.23 1.06
C LYS A 16 5.71 -5.64 -0.35
N PHE A 17 5.67 -6.48 -1.38
CA PHE A 17 5.46 -6.05 -2.76
C PHE A 17 4.10 -6.51 -3.24
N VAL A 18 3.37 -5.63 -3.95
CA VAL A 18 2.08 -5.93 -4.59
C VAL A 18 2.12 -5.43 -6.02
N ASP A 19 1.86 -6.30 -6.99
CA ASP A 19 1.75 -5.95 -8.40
C ASP A 19 0.30 -5.73 -8.82
N VAL A 20 0.08 -4.68 -9.61
CA VAL A 20 -1.21 -4.36 -10.22
C VAL A 20 -1.01 -4.36 -11.73
N LEU A 21 -1.48 -5.43 -12.38
CA LEU A 21 -1.36 -5.63 -13.83
C LEU A 21 -2.39 -4.78 -14.58
N PHE A 22 -1.97 -4.15 -15.67
CA PHE A 22 -2.85 -3.41 -16.60
C PHE A 22 -3.48 -4.36 -17.62
N ASP A 23 -4.20 -5.34 -17.09
CA ASP A 23 -4.96 -6.34 -17.81
C ASP A 23 -6.43 -6.21 -17.42
N ARG A 24 -7.33 -6.14 -18.41
CA ARG A 24 -8.76 -5.87 -18.19
C ARG A 24 -9.43 -6.87 -17.26
N GLU A 25 -8.92 -8.09 -17.18
CA GLU A 25 -9.49 -9.17 -16.38
C GLU A 25 -8.78 -9.32 -15.03
N LYS A 26 -7.50 -8.93 -14.95
CA LYS A 26 -6.65 -9.22 -13.79
C LYS A 26 -6.33 -8.03 -12.90
N TYR A 27 -6.56 -6.79 -13.36
CA TYR A 27 -6.19 -5.59 -12.59
C TYR A 27 -6.82 -5.57 -11.18
N LYS A 28 -8.05 -6.06 -11.04
CA LYS A 28 -8.76 -6.11 -9.76
C LYS A 28 -8.07 -6.97 -8.71
N ILE A 29 -7.36 -8.03 -9.12
CA ILE A 29 -6.68 -8.93 -8.18
C ILE A 29 -5.61 -8.14 -7.42
N GLY A 30 -4.74 -7.44 -8.16
CA GLY A 30 -3.70 -6.59 -7.57
C GLY A 30 -4.28 -5.40 -6.82
N GLN A 31 -5.33 -4.77 -7.36
CA GLN A 31 -6.03 -3.67 -6.70
C GLN A 31 -6.60 -4.09 -5.34
N ASP A 32 -7.29 -5.23 -5.27
CA ASP A 32 -7.90 -5.73 -4.04
C ASP A 32 -6.83 -6.12 -3.01
N GLU A 33 -5.72 -6.73 -3.44
CA GLU A 33 -4.59 -7.02 -2.56
C GLU A 33 -3.92 -5.76 -2.02
N LEU A 34 -3.75 -4.73 -2.87
CA LEU A 34 -3.20 -3.44 -2.48
C LEU A 34 -4.11 -2.79 -1.44
N ASN A 35 -5.40 -2.65 -1.73
CA ASN A 35 -6.41 -2.09 -0.83
C ASN A 35 -6.46 -2.83 0.52
N LYS A 36 -6.40 -4.17 0.50
CA LYS A 36 -6.33 -4.98 1.72
C LYS A 36 -5.04 -4.74 2.52
N SER A 37 -3.92 -4.54 1.85
CA SER A 37 -2.65 -4.27 2.53
C SER A 37 -2.68 -2.88 3.19
N LEU A 38 -3.23 -1.89 2.50
CA LEU A 38 -3.41 -0.54 3.04
C LEU A 38 -4.32 -0.53 4.28
N SER A 39 -5.43 -1.28 4.26
CA SER A 39 -6.34 -1.41 5.41
C SER A 39 -5.73 -2.14 6.61
N GLN A 40 -4.69 -2.96 6.38
CA GLN A 40 -3.89 -3.60 7.43
C GLN A 40 -2.81 -2.67 8.04
N GLY A 41 -2.74 -1.41 7.58
CA GLY A 41 -1.80 -0.43 8.10
C GLY A 41 -0.47 -0.36 7.34
N TYR A 42 -0.32 -1.11 6.24
CA TYR A 42 0.80 -0.88 5.34
C TYR A 42 0.67 0.50 4.68
N ARG A 43 1.82 1.05 4.28
CA ARG A 43 1.91 2.30 3.52
C ARG A 43 2.77 2.10 2.30
N ILE A 44 2.43 2.73 1.19
CA ILE A 44 3.22 2.67 -0.05
C ILE A 44 4.51 3.45 0.18
N GLN A 45 5.64 2.78 -0.01
CA GLN A 45 6.97 3.38 0.07
C GLN A 45 7.44 3.87 -1.30
N ARG A 46 7.19 3.08 -2.35
CA ARG A 46 7.59 3.40 -3.73
C ARG A 46 6.80 2.57 -4.73
N GLU A 47 6.53 3.16 -5.88
CA GLU A 47 5.99 2.49 -7.07
C GLU A 47 7.08 2.23 -8.11
N TYR A 48 6.94 1.13 -8.84
CA TYR A 48 7.80 0.75 -9.95
C TYR A 48 6.93 0.48 -11.17
N GLN A 49 6.94 1.41 -12.12
CA GLN A 49 6.24 1.23 -13.38
C GLN A 49 6.94 0.16 -14.22
N THR A 50 6.15 -0.74 -14.78
CA THR A 50 6.60 -1.83 -15.66
C THR A 50 5.84 -1.77 -16.98
N ALA A 51 6.26 -2.56 -17.98
CA ALA A 51 5.54 -2.65 -19.23
C ALA A 51 4.12 -3.25 -19.08
N ALA A 52 3.88 -4.02 -18.01
CA ALA A 52 2.63 -4.75 -17.79
C ALA A 52 1.73 -4.15 -16.71
N GLY A 53 2.17 -3.11 -16.00
CA GLY A 53 1.47 -2.58 -14.83
C GLY A 53 2.41 -1.88 -13.85
N VAL A 54 2.04 -1.84 -12.57
CA VAL A 54 2.83 -1.18 -11.51
C VAL A 54 3.07 -2.14 -10.35
N VAL A 55 4.28 -2.13 -9.79
CA VAL A 55 4.60 -2.84 -8.55
C VAL A 55 4.74 -1.81 -7.42
N TYR A 56 3.98 -1.99 -6.34
CA TYR A 56 4.05 -1.18 -5.13
C TYR A 56 4.91 -1.89 -4.08
N SER A 57 5.93 -1.20 -3.59
CA SER A 57 6.59 -1.56 -2.33
C SER A 57 5.84 -0.91 -1.17
N LEU A 58 5.53 -1.71 -0.17
CA LEU A 58 4.78 -1.34 1.01
C LEU A 58 5.60 -1.58 2.26
N THR A 59 5.45 -0.73 3.27
CA THR A 59 6.10 -0.88 4.58
C THR A 59 5.10 -0.84 5.71
N LEU A 60 5.31 -1.67 6.73
CA LEU A 60 4.58 -1.65 8.00
C LEU A 60 5.58 -1.43 9.15
N GLY A 61 5.26 -0.50 10.05
CA GLY A 61 6.01 -0.30 11.30
C GLY A 61 7.22 0.66 11.26
N MET A 62 7.37 1.49 10.23
CA MET A 62 8.35 2.60 10.27
C MET A 62 7.74 3.83 10.94
N THR A 63 8.54 4.56 11.72
CA THR A 63 8.24 5.95 12.05
C THR A 63 8.16 6.71 10.72
N VAL A 64 6.93 7.06 10.40
CA VAL A 64 6.49 7.52 9.09
C VAL A 64 7.08 8.92 8.85
N SER A 65 7.89 9.11 7.81
CA SER A 65 8.26 10.46 7.36
C SER A 65 6.98 11.19 6.90
N GLU A 66 6.93 12.52 7.04
CA GLU A 66 5.71 13.32 6.76
C GLU A 66 5.08 13.05 5.38
N GLU A 67 5.87 12.64 4.38
CA GLU A 67 5.40 12.25 3.03
C GLU A 67 4.45 11.04 3.01
N ILE A 68 4.59 10.09 3.94
CA ILE A 68 3.78 8.86 3.97
C ILE A 68 2.48 9.06 4.79
N ILE A 69 2.43 10.06 5.67
CA ILE A 69 1.25 10.36 6.52
C ILE A 69 0.06 10.84 5.66
N GLY A 70 0.33 11.38 4.45
CA GLY A 70 -0.70 11.89 3.54
C GLY A 70 -1.30 10.87 2.56
N GLN A 71 -0.94 9.58 2.64
CA GLN A 71 -1.47 8.58 1.71
C GLN A 71 -2.94 8.28 1.97
N LYS A 72 -3.75 8.52 0.94
CA LYS A 72 -5.19 8.26 0.90
C LYS A 72 -5.49 7.04 0.06
N THR A 73 -6.58 6.35 0.37
CA THR A 73 -7.08 5.26 -0.48
C THR A 73 -7.58 5.82 -1.82
N ILE A 74 -7.69 4.97 -2.84
CA ILE A 74 -8.23 5.42 -4.14
C ILE A 74 -9.69 5.84 -4.02
N GLU A 75 -10.44 5.21 -3.11
CA GLU A 75 -11.80 5.57 -2.77
C GLU A 75 -11.86 7.00 -2.16
N GLU A 76 -10.96 7.33 -1.23
CA GLU A 76 -10.86 8.67 -0.63
C GLU A 76 -10.50 9.75 -1.66
N TYR A 77 -9.70 9.41 -2.68
CA TYR A 77 -9.43 10.32 -3.81
C TYR A 77 -10.68 10.54 -4.67
N CYS A 78 -11.38 9.48 -5.03
CA CYS A 78 -12.62 9.57 -5.82
C CYS A 78 -13.69 10.39 -5.10
N GLU A 79 -13.86 10.21 -3.79
CA GLU A 79 -14.80 10.96 -2.96
C GLU A 79 -14.49 12.47 -2.93
N SER A 80 -13.21 12.85 -2.93
CA SER A 80 -12.80 14.26 -2.93
C SER A 80 -13.13 15.04 -4.20
N SER A 81 -13.34 14.34 -5.32
CA SER A 81 -13.67 14.96 -6.63
C SER A 81 -15.14 15.38 -6.76
N ASN A 82 -16.03 14.92 -5.86
CA ASN A 82 -17.46 15.25 -5.89
C ASN A 82 -17.81 16.63 -5.27
N LEU A 83 -16.83 17.40 -4.79
CA LEU A 83 -17.05 18.74 -4.22
C LEU A 83 -16.84 19.90 -5.22
N GLY A 84 -16.52 19.61 -6.48
CA GLY A 84 -16.11 20.61 -7.48
C GLY A 84 -17.09 20.88 -8.62
N GLY A 85 -18.40 20.63 -8.44
CA GLY A 85 -19.37 20.69 -9.54
C GLY A 85 -20.69 21.37 -9.20
N ALA A 86 -20.65 22.68 -8.90
CA ALA A 86 -21.76 23.61 -9.15
C ALA A 86 -21.26 25.06 -8.98
N GLN A 87 -20.85 25.68 -10.10
CA GLN A 87 -20.91 27.13 -10.29
C GLN A 87 -22.14 27.45 -11.12
#